data_AF-A0A1Q7WQ71-F1
#
_entry.id   AF-A0A1Q7WQ71-F1
#
_cell.length_a   1.000
_cell.length_b   1.000
_cell.length_c   1.000
_cell.angle_alpha   90.00
_cell.angle_beta   90.00
_cell.angle_gamma   90.00
#
_symmetry.space_group_name_H-M   'P 1'
#
loop_
_entity.id
_entity.type
_entity.pdbx_description
1 polymer ?
#
loop_
_entity_poly.entity_id
_entity_poly.type
_entity_poly.pdbx_seq_one_letter_code
_entity_poly.pdbx_strand_id
1 'polypeptide(L)'
;MATILIVEDQPENQSLYADIVYRVQRELDLTIQLRSASDFENAQQILERGLEETEEAPLLILLDMEIPYKGRKDKRAGYRLMQQYREYFVSSYWVPLTANIAWHEKDLSGETPLFDDLYKLRPFDVFSKGGTNELKNIVRRALKLYVERTESRSHEDANTLPEVIIKFDTNLYTMPNYKLYHEIRSAAENTRGILLFGEPGTGKNLTAHLIHYYSDRREANFRSIDGMIEAGELEKMLFPSSKQVDDDSLLGQAKGGTLYIADFDRMGKQDNEESQRLQRKLQHYLKYRKYDVRIIGGVNRSRKGFPVFNRILPELLDTMIPLDLPPLRERKDDIPLLIEIFLEQFNQQRKKQSERKRFIDLQQIYEILQVQNWWHGNIAQLRMVVEEVLLKTPSMSVTADDFRPVLEAHGEEYASDTAPVSAETDEKRQAKVTKPPLIITDEDLRRYGIR
;
A
#
# COMPACT_ATOMS: atom_id res chain seq x y z
N MET A 1 20.42 -6.13 18.23
CA MET A 1 19.51 -6.35 19.37
C MET A 1 18.30 -5.47 19.13
N ALA A 2 17.07 -6.02 19.12
CA ALA A 2 15.87 -5.24 18.83
C ALA A 2 15.20 -4.77 20.12
N THR A 3 14.82 -3.50 20.22
CA THR A 3 14.11 -2.98 21.40
C THR A 3 12.60 -3.03 21.17
N ILE A 4 11.83 -3.53 22.13
CA ILE A 4 10.35 -3.53 22.11
C ILE A 4 9.85 -2.84 23.37
N LEU A 5 8.86 -1.96 23.21
CA LEU A 5 8.17 -1.30 24.32
C LEU A 5 6.74 -1.86 24.46
N ILE A 6 6.37 -2.27 25.66
CA ILE A 6 4.99 -2.61 26.03
C ILE A 6 4.46 -1.55 26.98
N VAL A 7 3.38 -0.88 26.61
CA VAL A 7 2.68 0.11 27.43
C VAL A 7 1.31 -0.46 27.79
N GLU A 8 1.17 -0.92 29.03
CA GLU A 8 -0.01 -1.66 29.51
C GLU A 8 -0.06 -1.58 31.04
N ASP A 9 -1.21 -1.17 31.59
CA ASP A 9 -1.37 -0.89 33.02
C ASP A 9 -1.73 -2.13 33.84
N GLN A 10 -2.32 -3.14 33.20
CA GLN A 10 -2.67 -4.40 33.86
C GLN A 10 -1.51 -5.39 33.81
N PRO A 11 -0.97 -5.84 34.96
CA PRO A 11 0.17 -6.76 34.99
C PRO A 11 -0.08 -8.09 34.26
N GLU A 12 -1.33 -8.58 34.27
CA GLU A 12 -1.72 -9.82 33.59
C GLU A 12 -1.61 -9.68 32.06
N ASN A 13 -2.11 -8.58 31.50
CA ASN A 13 -2.04 -8.29 30.07
C ASN A 13 -0.60 -8.01 29.64
N GLN A 14 0.14 -7.25 30.44
CA GLN A 14 1.55 -6.96 30.18
C GLN A 14 2.38 -8.25 30.12
N SER A 15 2.11 -9.19 31.05
CA SER A 15 2.73 -10.51 31.06
C SER A 15 2.33 -11.34 29.85
N LEU A 16 1.05 -11.31 29.45
CA LEU A 16 0.56 -11.99 28.24
C LEU A 16 1.28 -11.48 26.98
N TYR A 17 1.39 -10.17 26.81
CA TYR A 17 2.06 -9.57 25.65
C TYR A 17 3.56 -9.87 25.64
N ALA A 18 4.22 -9.80 26.81
CA ALA A 18 5.61 -10.20 26.95
C ALA A 18 5.83 -11.67 26.56
N ASP A 19 4.95 -12.58 27.01
CA ASP A 19 5.00 -13.99 26.65
C ASP A 19 4.86 -14.23 25.14
N ILE A 20 3.98 -13.48 24.46
CA ILE A 20 3.84 -13.52 23.00
C ILE A 20 5.14 -13.09 22.33
N VAL A 21 5.74 -11.98 22.78
CA VAL A 21 7.02 -11.47 22.28
C VAL A 21 8.13 -12.50 22.49
N TYR A 22 8.26 -13.07 23.68
CA TYR A 22 9.28 -14.07 23.98
C TYR A 22 9.12 -15.37 23.19
N ARG A 23 7.89 -15.80 22.89
CA ARG A 23 7.67 -16.96 22.02
C ARG A 23 8.18 -16.68 20.60
N VAL A 24 7.84 -15.51 20.05
CA VAL A 24 8.31 -15.09 18.74
C VAL A 24 9.83 -14.92 18.71
N GLN A 25 10.41 -14.35 19.78
CA GLN A 25 11.85 -14.21 19.93
C GLN A 25 12.56 -15.56 19.76
N ARG A 26 12.10 -16.59 20.46
CA ARG A 26 12.67 -17.95 20.38
C ARG A 26 12.48 -18.58 19.00
N GLU A 27 11.35 -18.31 18.34
CA GLU A 27 11.09 -18.80 16.98
C GLU A 27 12.04 -18.20 15.94
N LEU A 28 12.50 -16.96 16.14
CA LEU A 28 13.36 -16.24 15.21
C LEU A 28 14.84 -16.20 15.62
N ASP A 29 15.20 -16.82 16.73
CA ASP A 29 16.56 -16.80 17.32
C ASP A 29 17.13 -15.38 17.49
N LEU A 30 16.31 -14.45 17.98
CA LEU A 30 16.69 -13.04 18.13
C LEU A 30 17.03 -12.67 19.58
N THR A 31 17.90 -11.66 19.73
CA THR A 31 18.08 -10.96 21.00
C THR A 31 17.19 -9.72 21.04
N ILE A 32 16.24 -9.70 21.97
CA ILE A 32 15.29 -8.60 22.17
C ILE A 32 15.53 -7.94 23.53
N GLN A 33 15.54 -6.61 23.56
CA GLN A 33 15.37 -5.83 24.78
C GLN A 33 13.90 -5.51 24.97
N LEU A 34 13.28 -6.07 26.01
CA LEU A 34 11.90 -5.73 26.35
C LEU A 34 11.90 -4.61 27.39
N ARG A 35 11.18 -3.52 27.09
CA ARG A 35 10.89 -2.44 28.02
C ARG A 35 9.39 -2.41 28.28
N SER A 36 9.01 -2.00 29.48
CA SER A 36 7.62 -1.93 29.91
C SER A 36 7.32 -0.59 30.58
N ALA A 37 6.11 -0.09 30.39
CA ALA A 37 5.56 1.06 31.08
C ALA A 37 4.12 0.74 31.49
N SER A 38 3.73 1.19 32.69
CA SER A 38 2.39 0.98 33.26
C SER A 38 1.47 2.20 33.12
N ASP A 39 2.00 3.34 32.68
CA ASP A 39 1.30 4.62 32.60
C ASP A 39 1.95 5.53 31.54
N PHE A 40 1.25 6.63 31.25
CA PHE A 40 1.66 7.61 30.25
C PHE A 40 3.04 8.21 30.57
N GLU A 41 3.28 8.62 31.81
CA GLU A 41 4.50 9.31 32.23
C GLU A 41 5.74 8.42 32.08
N ASN A 42 5.66 7.15 32.50
CA ASN A 42 6.73 6.17 32.32
C ASN A 42 6.97 5.87 30.85
N ALA A 43 5.92 5.74 30.04
CA ALA A 43 6.05 5.49 28.61
C ALA A 43 6.70 6.69 27.89
N GLN A 44 6.27 7.91 28.22
CA GLN A 44 6.86 9.16 27.74
C GLN A 44 8.36 9.22 28.06
N GLN A 45 8.77 8.91 29.29
CA GLN A 45 10.17 8.96 29.67
C GLN A 45 11.03 7.97 28.86
N ILE A 46 10.53 6.76 28.59
CA ILE A 46 11.24 5.77 27.77
C ILE A 46 11.38 6.25 26.32
N LEU A 47 10.31 6.83 25.76
CA LEU A 47 10.31 7.37 24.41
C LEU A 47 11.27 8.58 24.31
N GLU A 48 11.25 9.52 25.24
CA GLU A 48 12.15 10.68 25.23
C GLU A 48 13.63 10.29 25.27
N ARG A 49 14.01 9.29 26.09
CA ARG A 49 15.38 8.75 26.10
C ARG A 49 15.80 8.16 24.76
N GLY A 50 14.85 7.54 24.05
CA GLY A 50 15.06 7.03 22.69
C GLY A 50 15.25 8.14 21.65
N LEU A 51 14.72 9.35 21.88
CA LEU A 51 14.90 10.52 21.01
C LEU A 51 16.24 11.21 21.24
N GLU A 52 16.69 11.26 22.49
CA GLU A 52 17.99 11.82 22.87
C GLU A 52 19.18 10.93 22.46
N GLU A 53 18.91 9.81 21.76
CA GLU A 53 19.89 8.78 21.36
C GLU A 53 20.68 8.17 22.52
N THR A 54 20.20 8.39 23.76
CA THR A 54 20.80 7.81 24.97
C THR A 54 20.53 6.31 25.09
N GLU A 55 19.45 5.84 24.46
CA GLU A 55 19.04 4.44 24.39
C GLU A 55 18.55 4.10 22.97
N GLU A 56 18.63 2.82 22.55
CA GLU A 56 18.07 2.41 21.25
C GLU A 56 16.55 2.63 21.21
N ALA A 57 16.09 3.25 20.12
CA ALA A 57 14.67 3.47 19.84
C ALA A 57 13.91 2.12 19.73
N PRO A 58 12.70 2.02 20.30
CA PRO A 58 11.91 0.80 20.20
C PRO A 58 11.50 0.54 18.75
N LEU A 59 11.77 -0.66 18.25
CA LEU A 59 11.31 -1.15 16.95
C LEU A 59 9.79 -1.34 16.93
N LEU A 60 9.22 -1.90 18.01
CA LEU A 60 7.80 -2.22 18.12
C LEU A 60 7.28 -1.66 19.46
N ILE A 61 6.13 -1.02 19.42
CA ILE A 61 5.44 -0.44 20.56
C ILE A 61 4.04 -1.05 20.61
N LEU A 62 3.80 -1.90 21.61
CA LEU A 62 2.48 -2.44 21.94
C LEU A 62 1.84 -1.49 22.95
N LEU A 63 0.72 -0.87 22.61
CA LEU A 63 0.17 0.26 23.36
C LEU A 63 -1.29 0.04 23.69
N ASP A 64 -1.61 -0.20 24.96
CA ASP A 64 -3.00 -0.11 25.42
C ASP A 64 -3.50 1.33 25.26
N MET A 65 -4.70 1.48 24.73
CA MET A 65 -5.34 2.77 24.51
C MET A 65 -5.84 3.39 25.81
N GLU A 66 -6.15 2.56 26.82
CA GLU A 66 -6.71 2.99 28.12
C GLU A 66 -5.71 2.82 29.27
N ILE A 67 -4.68 3.68 29.27
CA ILE A 67 -3.64 3.70 30.32
C ILE A 67 -3.84 4.84 31.33
N PRO A 68 -3.25 4.75 32.54
CA PRO A 68 -3.23 5.84 33.49
C PRO A 68 -2.51 7.08 32.94
N TYR A 69 -3.09 8.25 33.17
CA TYR A 69 -2.50 9.56 32.93
C TYR A 69 -2.77 10.45 34.15
N LYS A 70 -1.72 11.06 34.71
CA LYS A 70 -1.81 11.85 35.95
C LYS A 70 -2.48 11.09 37.10
N GLY A 71 -2.16 9.80 37.23
CA GLY A 71 -2.65 8.92 38.29
C GLY A 71 -4.12 8.49 38.16
N ARG A 72 -4.78 8.70 37.02
CA ARG A 72 -6.15 8.23 36.76
C ARG A 72 -6.23 7.51 35.42
N LYS A 73 -7.04 6.46 35.36
CA LYS A 73 -7.29 5.74 34.10
C LYS A 73 -7.96 6.68 33.10
N ASP A 74 -7.36 6.83 31.92
CA ASP A 74 -7.82 7.78 30.89
C ASP A 74 -7.89 7.07 29.53
N LYS A 75 -9.11 6.98 29.01
CA LYS A 75 -9.43 6.38 27.72
C LYS A 75 -8.71 7.00 26.52
N ARG A 76 -8.16 8.21 26.66
CA ARG A 76 -7.45 8.91 25.61
C ARG A 76 -5.93 8.91 25.80
N ALA A 77 -5.42 8.40 26.93
CA ALA A 77 -4.00 8.54 27.25
C ALA A 77 -3.09 7.81 26.25
N GLY A 78 -3.42 6.57 25.88
CA GLY A 78 -2.63 5.84 24.88
C GLY A 78 -2.69 6.54 23.52
N TYR A 79 -3.86 7.01 23.10
CA TYR A 79 -4.00 7.80 21.89
C TYR A 79 -3.14 9.07 21.90
N ARG A 80 -3.17 9.85 22.98
CA ARG A 80 -2.36 11.07 23.12
C ARG A 80 -0.87 10.75 23.05
N LEU A 81 -0.43 9.67 23.69
CA LEU A 81 0.97 9.26 23.69
C LEU A 81 1.43 8.93 22.27
N MET A 82 0.63 8.14 21.55
CA MET A 82 0.91 7.81 20.16
C MET A 82 0.94 9.04 19.27
N GLN A 83 -0.04 9.94 19.39
CA GLN A 83 -0.07 11.19 18.61
C GLN A 83 1.17 12.05 18.87
N GLN A 84 1.60 12.16 20.13
CA GLN A 84 2.74 12.98 20.51
C GLN A 84 4.08 12.40 20.05
N TYR A 85 4.25 11.08 20.02
CA TYR A 85 5.56 10.46 19.81
C TYR A 85 5.74 9.73 18.48
N ARG A 86 4.65 9.31 17.81
CA ARG A 86 4.74 8.52 16.57
C ARG A 86 5.55 9.22 15.48
N GLU A 87 5.38 10.53 15.35
CA GLU A 87 6.10 11.35 14.37
C GLU A 87 7.62 11.34 14.55
N TYR A 88 8.11 11.16 15.78
CA TYR A 88 9.54 11.06 16.06
C TYR A 88 10.06 9.63 15.91
N PHE A 89 9.17 8.63 15.98
CA PHE A 89 9.44 7.20 15.91
C PHE A 89 8.87 6.58 14.61
N VAL A 90 9.17 7.20 13.46
CA VAL A 90 8.63 6.82 12.13
C VAL A 90 9.02 5.41 11.68
N SER A 91 10.15 4.91 12.18
CA SER A 91 10.63 3.55 11.93
C SER A 91 10.04 2.50 12.87
N SER A 92 9.31 2.94 13.89
CA SER A 92 8.73 2.07 14.91
C SER A 92 7.33 1.61 14.50
N TYR A 93 7.03 0.35 14.79
CA TYR A 93 5.71 -0.23 14.59
C TYR A 93 4.84 0.08 15.81
N TRP A 94 3.78 0.87 15.64
CA TRP A 94 2.82 1.18 16.70
C TRP A 94 1.60 0.27 16.58
N VAL A 95 1.35 -0.53 17.60
CA VAL A 95 0.19 -1.44 17.64
C VAL A 95 -0.72 -0.99 18.79
N PRO A 96 -1.76 -0.18 18.51
CA PRO A 96 -2.75 0.19 19.51
C PRO A 96 -3.59 -1.03 19.89
N LEU A 97 -3.76 -1.30 21.18
CA LEU A 97 -4.47 -2.44 21.74
C LEU A 97 -5.72 -1.96 22.49
N THR A 98 -6.79 -2.76 22.49
CA THR A 98 -8.00 -2.51 23.28
C THR A 98 -8.54 -3.79 23.87
N ALA A 99 -9.16 -3.68 25.06
CA ALA A 99 -9.93 -4.74 25.68
C ALA A 99 -11.45 -4.61 25.49
N ASN A 100 -11.93 -3.59 24.77
CA ASN A 100 -13.35 -3.26 24.69
C ASN A 100 -13.84 -3.10 23.24
N ILE A 101 -14.92 -3.80 22.89
CA ILE A 101 -15.55 -3.79 21.56
C ILE A 101 -16.48 -2.55 21.40
N ALA A 102 -16.90 -1.93 22.51
CA ALA A 102 -17.90 -0.85 22.53
C ALA A 102 -17.45 0.48 21.90
N TRP A 103 -16.18 0.61 21.52
CA TRP A 103 -15.63 1.77 20.82
C TRP A 103 -16.20 1.97 19.41
N HIS A 104 -16.89 0.97 18.86
CA HIS A 104 -17.34 0.98 17.46
C HIS A 104 -18.75 1.53 17.22
N GLU A 105 -19.63 1.62 18.24
CA GLU A 105 -21.05 1.93 17.99
C GLU A 105 -21.69 3.02 18.88
N LYS A 106 -21.20 3.28 20.11
CA LYS A 106 -21.94 4.16 21.06
C LYS A 106 -21.40 5.57 21.27
N ASP A 107 -20.13 5.84 20.99
CA ASP A 107 -19.56 7.19 21.16
C ASP A 107 -19.78 8.13 19.95
N LEU A 108 -20.55 7.68 18.95
CA LEU A 108 -20.96 8.48 17.78
C LEU A 108 -22.21 9.36 18.03
N SER A 109 -22.77 9.35 19.25
CA SER A 109 -24.11 9.91 19.51
C SER A 109 -24.17 11.21 20.32
N GLY A 110 -23.06 11.91 20.57
CA GLY A 110 -23.20 13.21 21.26
C GLY A 110 -21.97 14.06 21.56
N GLU A 111 -20.74 13.58 21.34
CA GLU A 111 -19.54 14.40 21.49
C GLU A 111 -18.63 14.18 20.27
N THR A 112 -17.88 15.21 19.88
CA THR A 112 -16.89 15.19 18.79
C THR A 112 -16.14 13.86 18.81
N PRO A 113 -16.03 13.13 17.67
CA PRO A 113 -15.36 11.83 17.67
C PRO A 113 -13.98 12.00 18.31
N LEU A 114 -13.66 11.15 19.30
CA LEU A 114 -12.37 11.19 20.00
C LEU A 114 -11.15 11.10 19.05
N PHE A 115 -11.39 10.64 17.83
CA PHE A 115 -10.49 10.58 16.71
C PHE A 115 -10.99 11.61 15.70
N ASP A 116 -10.34 12.77 15.60
CA ASP A 116 -10.63 13.72 14.52
C ASP A 116 -10.67 13.00 13.17
N ASP A 117 -11.49 13.52 12.25
CA ASP A 117 -11.79 12.95 10.93
C ASP A 117 -10.56 12.58 10.07
N LEU A 118 -9.36 13.02 10.47
CA LEU A 118 -8.06 12.81 9.81
C LEU A 118 -7.43 11.42 10.04
N TYR A 119 -7.68 10.73 11.15
CA TYR A 119 -6.95 9.49 11.50
C TYR A 119 -7.80 8.44 12.22
N LYS A 120 -8.73 7.80 11.49
CA LYS A 120 -9.54 6.67 11.96
C LYS A 120 -8.67 5.42 12.27
N LEU A 121 -7.78 5.47 13.26
CA LEU A 121 -7.00 4.32 13.74
C LEU A 121 -7.93 3.42 14.58
N ARG A 122 -8.08 2.13 14.23
CA ARG A 122 -8.84 1.19 15.07
C ARG A 122 -7.89 0.41 16.00
N PRO A 123 -8.10 0.46 17.31
CA PRO A 123 -7.36 -0.37 18.26
C PRO A 123 -7.59 -1.87 17.97
N PHE A 124 -6.55 -2.68 18.14
CA PHE A 124 -6.57 -4.13 17.95
C PHE A 124 -7.12 -4.84 19.20
N ASP A 125 -8.16 -5.65 19.04
CA ASP A 125 -8.78 -6.42 20.13
C ASP A 125 -8.09 -7.78 20.32
N VAL A 126 -7.19 -7.84 21.30
CA VAL A 126 -6.45 -9.05 21.65
C VAL A 126 -7.35 -10.15 22.23
N PHE A 127 -8.46 -9.77 22.86
CA PHE A 127 -9.35 -10.67 23.59
C PHE A 127 -10.48 -11.22 22.74
N SER A 128 -10.64 -10.69 21.52
CA SER A 128 -11.49 -11.28 20.48
C SER A 128 -11.06 -12.72 20.14
N LYS A 129 -11.98 -13.51 19.58
CA LYS A 129 -11.72 -14.92 19.22
C LYS A 129 -10.60 -15.01 18.19
N GLY A 130 -9.42 -15.45 18.62
CA GLY A 130 -8.21 -15.56 17.77
C GLY A 130 -7.23 -14.39 17.90
N GLY A 131 -7.56 -13.35 18.66
CA GLY A 131 -6.76 -12.12 18.79
C GLY A 131 -5.34 -12.34 19.29
N THR A 132 -5.09 -13.28 20.20
CA THR A 132 -3.73 -13.62 20.66
C THR A 132 -2.85 -14.23 19.58
N ASN A 133 -3.42 -15.07 18.70
CA ASN A 133 -2.68 -15.63 17.56
C ASN A 133 -2.41 -14.57 16.49
N GLU A 134 -3.35 -13.65 16.28
CA GLU A 134 -3.16 -12.51 15.39
C GLU A 134 -2.08 -11.56 15.91
N LEU A 135 -2.09 -11.22 17.22
CA LEU A 135 -1.04 -10.41 17.84
C LEU A 135 0.33 -11.10 17.72
N LYS A 136 0.40 -12.41 17.95
CA LYS A 136 1.63 -13.20 17.74
C LYS A 136 2.13 -13.08 16.30
N ASN A 137 1.22 -13.08 15.32
CA ASN A 137 1.60 -12.90 13.92
C ASN A 137 2.12 -11.48 13.66
N ILE A 138 1.46 -10.43 14.18
CA ILE A 138 1.92 -9.03 14.06
C ILE A 138 3.33 -8.88 14.64
N VAL A 139 3.57 -9.37 15.85
CA VAL A 139 4.88 -9.34 16.53
C VAL A 139 5.94 -10.10 15.72
N ARG A 140 5.62 -11.30 15.22
CA ARG A 140 6.53 -12.09 14.37
C ARG A 140 6.94 -11.35 13.11
N ARG A 141 6.01 -10.64 12.48
CA ARG A 141 6.26 -9.90 11.24
C ARG A 141 7.15 -8.69 11.49
N ALA A 142 6.85 -7.90 12.52
CA ALA A 142 7.67 -6.75 12.90
C ALA A 142 9.12 -7.16 13.22
N LEU A 143 9.31 -8.31 13.89
CA LEU A 143 10.64 -8.82 14.21
C LEU A 143 11.38 -9.45 13.03
N LYS A 144 10.69 -10.21 12.16
CA LYS A 144 11.30 -10.73 10.91
C LYS A 144 11.91 -9.61 10.07
N LEU A 145 11.21 -8.47 9.95
CA LEU A 145 11.75 -7.31 9.25
C LEU A 145 13.02 -6.75 9.85
N TYR A 146 13.12 -6.74 11.19
CA TYR A 146 14.34 -6.30 11.83
C TYR A 146 15.51 -7.19 11.44
N VAL A 147 15.30 -8.51 11.38
CA VAL A 147 16.30 -9.48 10.91
C VAL A 147 16.70 -9.18 9.48
N GLU A 148 15.73 -9.12 8.57
CA GLU A 148 15.95 -8.82 7.15
C GLU A 148 16.70 -7.49 6.98
N ARG A 149 16.32 -6.44 7.72
CA ARG A 149 16.99 -5.13 7.69
C ARG A 149 18.43 -5.20 8.21
N THR A 150 18.71 -6.04 9.21
CA THR A 150 20.07 -6.22 9.74
C THR A 150 20.94 -7.09 8.82
N GLU A 151 20.36 -8.07 8.14
CA GLU A 151 21.04 -8.99 7.23
C GLU A 151 21.28 -8.34 5.85
N SER A 152 20.28 -7.65 5.29
CA SER A 152 20.37 -6.93 4.01
C SER A 152 21.30 -5.71 4.05
N ARG A 153 21.75 -5.25 5.23
CA ARG A 153 22.86 -4.28 5.32
C ARG A 153 24.17 -4.81 4.71
N SER A 154 24.26 -6.12 4.42
CA SER A 154 25.41 -6.75 3.76
C SER A 154 25.27 -6.91 2.23
N HIS A 155 24.09 -6.69 1.65
CA HIS A 155 23.83 -6.78 0.21
C HIS A 155 23.01 -5.59 -0.27
N GLU A 156 23.64 -4.69 -1.04
CA GLU A 156 23.08 -3.42 -1.53
C GLU A 156 21.92 -3.57 -2.54
N ASP A 157 21.45 -4.78 -2.87
CA ASP A 157 20.43 -5.00 -3.89
C ASP A 157 19.31 -5.95 -3.41
N ALA A 158 18.05 -5.50 -3.56
CA ALA A 158 16.76 -6.15 -3.25
C ALA A 158 16.44 -6.25 -1.74
N ASN A 159 15.40 -5.60 -1.18
CA ASN A 159 14.01 -5.68 -1.60
C ASN A 159 13.22 -4.61 -0.80
N THR A 160 12.80 -3.48 -1.42
CA THR A 160 12.02 -2.42 -0.75
C THR A 160 10.55 -2.76 -0.58
N LEU A 161 10.04 -3.78 -1.29
CA LEU A 161 8.64 -4.21 -1.26
C LEU A 161 8.25 -4.97 0.03
N PRO A 162 9.04 -5.91 0.57
CA PRO A 162 8.78 -6.56 1.86
C PRO A 162 8.55 -5.59 3.03
N GLU A 163 9.41 -4.58 3.17
CA GLU A 163 9.28 -3.57 4.22
C GLU A 163 7.99 -2.74 4.05
N VAL A 164 7.66 -2.35 2.82
CA VAL A 164 6.41 -1.65 2.52
C VAL A 164 5.22 -2.53 2.90
N ILE A 165 5.18 -3.78 2.44
CA ILE A 165 4.10 -4.73 2.71
C ILE A 165 3.86 -4.89 4.20
N ILE A 166 4.92 -5.01 4.99
CA ILE A 166 4.80 -5.26 6.42
C ILE A 166 4.47 -3.96 7.19
N LYS A 167 4.96 -2.80 6.76
CA LYS A 167 4.44 -1.50 7.26
C LYS A 167 2.96 -1.34 6.96
N PHE A 168 2.50 -1.73 5.77
CA PHE A 168 1.08 -1.74 5.43
C PHE A 168 0.28 -2.73 6.29
N ASP A 169 0.83 -3.92 6.58
CA ASP A 169 0.16 -4.91 7.42
C ASP A 169 0.08 -4.54 8.91
N THR A 170 1.17 -4.05 9.46
CA THR A 170 1.24 -3.61 10.86
C THR A 170 0.34 -2.40 11.11
N ASN A 171 0.25 -1.48 10.14
CA ASN A 171 -0.63 -0.31 10.23
C ASN A 171 -2.03 -0.57 9.65
N LEU A 172 -2.33 -1.77 9.15
CA LEU A 172 -3.56 -2.09 8.38
C LEU A 172 -4.85 -1.74 9.14
N TYR A 173 -4.88 -2.07 10.43
CA TYR A 173 -6.02 -1.82 11.31
C TYR A 173 -6.13 -0.36 11.73
N THR A 174 -5.05 0.38 11.56
CA THR A 174 -4.99 1.81 11.83
C THR A 174 -5.36 2.64 10.60
N MET A 175 -5.48 2.02 9.43
CA MET A 175 -5.75 2.76 8.20
C MET A 175 -7.21 3.18 8.06
N PRO A 176 -7.49 4.44 7.65
CA PRO A 176 -8.86 4.92 7.48
C PRO A 176 -9.65 4.16 6.40
N ASN A 177 -8.95 3.56 5.44
CA ASN A 177 -9.53 2.72 4.38
C ASN A 177 -9.59 1.22 4.71
N TYR A 178 -9.85 0.88 5.97
CA TYR A 178 -9.92 -0.51 6.47
C TYR A 178 -10.77 -1.46 5.62
N LYS A 179 -11.82 -0.97 4.93
CA LYS A 179 -12.68 -1.78 4.05
C LYS A 179 -11.90 -2.38 2.88
N LEU A 180 -11.11 -1.56 2.17
CA LEU A 180 -10.27 -2.01 1.06
C LEU A 180 -9.26 -3.06 1.54
N TYR A 181 -8.65 -2.83 2.71
CA TYR A 181 -7.70 -3.77 3.28
C TYR A 181 -8.32 -5.08 3.75
N HIS A 182 -9.55 -5.03 4.26
CA HIS A 182 -10.34 -6.22 4.58
C HIS A 182 -10.67 -7.00 3.29
N GLU A 183 -11.04 -6.33 2.22
CA GLU A 183 -11.26 -6.97 0.91
C GLU A 183 -9.97 -7.60 0.36
N ILE A 184 -8.82 -6.94 0.51
CA ILE A 184 -7.50 -7.49 0.16
C ILE A 184 -7.20 -8.78 0.95
N ARG A 185 -7.47 -8.79 2.25
CA ARG A 185 -7.30 -10.00 3.09
C ARG A 185 -8.27 -11.12 2.72
N SER A 186 -9.55 -10.79 2.54
CA SER A 186 -10.56 -11.76 2.10
C SER A 186 -10.23 -12.33 0.72
N ALA A 187 -9.71 -11.50 -0.18
CA ALA A 187 -9.18 -11.97 -1.46
C ALA A 187 -8.02 -12.94 -1.23
N ALA A 188 -7.08 -12.64 -0.33
CA ALA A 188 -5.91 -13.48 -0.04
C ALA A 188 -6.26 -14.90 0.45
N GLU A 189 -7.33 -15.05 1.25
CA GLU A 189 -7.86 -16.35 1.71
C GLU A 189 -8.42 -17.22 0.58
N ASN A 190 -8.75 -16.61 -0.57
CA ASN A 190 -9.25 -17.34 -1.73
C ASN A 190 -8.11 -17.92 -2.58
N THR A 191 -8.31 -19.09 -3.19
CA THR A 191 -7.33 -19.72 -4.12
C THR A 191 -7.58 -19.41 -5.59
N ARG A 192 -8.65 -18.69 -5.92
CA ARG A 192 -8.96 -18.21 -7.28
C ARG A 192 -8.04 -17.06 -7.67
N GLY A 193 -7.95 -16.82 -8.98
CA GLY A 193 -7.25 -15.64 -9.47
C GLY A 193 -7.94 -14.36 -9.04
N ILE A 194 -7.21 -13.25 -8.94
CA ILE A 194 -7.75 -11.94 -8.57
C ILE A 194 -7.50 -10.94 -9.70
N LEU A 195 -8.51 -10.17 -10.09
CA LEU A 195 -8.39 -9.12 -11.09
C LEU A 195 -8.53 -7.75 -10.41
N LEU A 196 -7.42 -7.03 -10.30
CA LEU A 196 -7.30 -5.72 -9.66
C LEU A 196 -7.67 -4.62 -10.65
N PHE A 197 -8.78 -3.92 -10.41
CA PHE A 197 -9.17 -2.73 -11.17
C PHE A 197 -8.70 -1.47 -10.46
N GLY A 198 -8.39 -0.43 -11.21
CA GLY A 198 -8.01 0.87 -10.66
C GLY A 198 -7.20 1.68 -11.65
N GLU A 199 -7.23 3.00 -11.51
CA GLU A 199 -6.46 3.91 -12.35
C GLU A 199 -4.94 3.63 -12.31
N PRO A 200 -4.16 4.08 -13.30
CA PRO A 200 -2.71 4.03 -13.24
C PRO A 200 -2.18 4.60 -11.92
N GLY A 201 -1.18 3.95 -11.33
CA GLY A 201 -0.55 4.44 -10.09
C GLY A 201 -1.35 4.18 -8.80
N THR A 202 -2.49 3.49 -8.83
CA THR A 202 -3.27 3.14 -7.62
C THR A 202 -2.62 2.09 -6.70
N GLY A 203 -1.40 1.66 -6.97
CA GLY A 203 -0.73 0.65 -6.12
C GLY A 203 -1.20 -0.79 -6.32
N LYS A 204 -1.65 -1.14 -7.55
CA LYS A 204 -2.01 -2.53 -7.90
C LYS A 204 -0.87 -3.53 -7.68
N ASN A 205 0.37 -3.14 -7.99
CA ASN A 205 1.54 -3.99 -7.75
C ASN A 205 1.70 -4.31 -6.25
N LEU A 206 1.71 -3.26 -5.40
CA LEU A 206 1.73 -3.43 -3.94
C LEU A 206 0.56 -4.29 -3.46
N THR A 207 -0.63 -4.08 -4.01
CA THR A 207 -1.83 -4.86 -3.65
C THR A 207 -1.69 -6.33 -4.02
N ALA A 208 -1.12 -6.65 -5.19
CA ALA A 208 -0.84 -8.03 -5.58
C ALA A 208 0.15 -8.70 -4.62
N HIS A 209 1.18 -7.98 -4.20
CA HIS A 209 2.11 -8.43 -3.18
C HIS A 209 1.44 -8.64 -1.81
N LEU A 210 0.56 -7.72 -1.38
CA LEU A 210 -0.21 -7.87 -0.14
C LEU A 210 -1.11 -9.11 -0.17
N ILE A 211 -1.81 -9.35 -1.28
CA ILE A 211 -2.64 -10.55 -1.46
C ILE A 211 -1.79 -11.82 -1.35
N HIS A 212 -0.62 -11.85 -2.00
CA HIS A 212 0.30 -12.97 -1.89
C HIS A 212 0.78 -13.18 -0.45
N TYR A 213 1.20 -12.10 0.21
CA TYR A 213 1.71 -12.08 1.57
C TYR A 213 0.70 -12.57 2.61
N TYR A 214 -0.58 -12.25 2.44
CA TYR A 214 -1.66 -12.70 3.32
C TYR A 214 -2.20 -14.09 2.99
N SER A 215 -1.81 -14.68 1.87
CA SER A 215 -2.29 -16.00 1.47
C SER A 215 -1.47 -17.13 2.08
N ASP A 216 -1.99 -18.35 1.99
CA ASP A 216 -1.25 -19.59 2.33
C ASP A 216 -0.01 -19.81 1.45
N ARG A 217 0.15 -19.02 0.38
CA ARG A 217 1.28 -19.10 -0.58
C ARG A 217 2.41 -18.12 -0.27
N ARG A 218 2.37 -17.40 0.86
CA ARG A 218 3.32 -16.32 1.19
C ARG A 218 4.80 -16.73 1.25
N GLU A 219 5.09 -18.00 1.52
CA GLU A 219 6.46 -18.53 1.56
C GLU A 219 6.89 -19.09 0.19
N ALA A 220 5.99 -19.12 -0.79
CA ALA A 220 6.24 -19.57 -2.16
C ALA A 220 6.59 -18.40 -3.08
N ASN A 221 7.06 -18.70 -4.29
CA ASN A 221 7.54 -17.66 -5.20
C ASN A 221 6.44 -16.69 -5.64
N PHE A 222 6.75 -15.40 -5.59
CA PHE A 222 5.99 -14.35 -6.27
C PHE A 222 6.76 -13.91 -7.53
N ARG A 223 6.13 -14.01 -8.69
CA ARG A 223 6.67 -13.51 -9.96
C ARG A 223 5.76 -12.41 -10.50
N SER A 224 6.35 -11.47 -11.24
CA SER A 224 5.59 -10.42 -11.91
C SER A 224 6.06 -10.24 -13.35
N ILE A 225 5.14 -9.84 -14.23
CA ILE A 225 5.40 -9.52 -15.63
C ILE A 225 4.43 -8.43 -16.11
N ASP A 226 4.86 -7.63 -17.08
CA ASP A 226 4.00 -6.69 -17.79
C ASP A 226 3.28 -7.41 -18.95
N GLY A 227 1.94 -7.31 -18.98
CA GLY A 227 1.11 -7.85 -20.04
C GLY A 227 1.28 -7.12 -21.38
N MET A 228 1.84 -5.91 -21.40
CA MET A 228 2.09 -5.13 -22.63
C MET A 228 3.28 -5.63 -23.47
N ILE A 229 3.77 -6.84 -23.21
CA ILE A 229 4.74 -7.54 -24.06
C ILE A 229 4.01 -8.14 -25.27
N GLU A 230 4.67 -8.19 -26.43
CA GLU A 230 4.13 -8.79 -27.67
C GLU A 230 3.70 -10.25 -27.44
N ALA A 231 2.56 -10.66 -28.01
CA ALA A 231 1.92 -11.94 -27.68
C ALA A 231 2.85 -13.16 -27.78
N GLY A 232 3.65 -13.25 -28.85
CA GLY A 232 4.58 -14.36 -29.04
C GLY A 232 5.76 -14.40 -28.07
N GLU A 233 6.25 -13.23 -27.62
CA GLU A 233 7.30 -13.13 -26.61
C GLU A 233 6.73 -13.43 -25.22
N LEU A 234 5.57 -12.85 -24.92
CA LEU A 234 4.85 -13.09 -23.68
C LEU A 234 4.48 -14.57 -23.54
N GLU A 235 4.10 -15.25 -24.64
CA GLU A 235 3.85 -16.69 -24.63
C GLU A 235 5.10 -17.49 -24.25
N LYS A 236 6.26 -17.15 -24.80
CA LYS A 236 7.53 -17.83 -24.50
C LYS A 236 7.98 -17.62 -23.06
N MET A 237 7.74 -16.43 -22.50
CA MET A 237 8.08 -16.11 -21.11
C MET A 237 7.12 -16.78 -20.12
N LEU A 238 5.82 -16.78 -20.42
CA LEU A 238 4.80 -17.31 -19.52
C LEU A 238 4.79 -18.84 -19.48
N PHE A 239 4.91 -19.49 -20.63
CA PHE A 239 4.62 -20.91 -20.76
C PHE A 239 5.87 -21.76 -20.96
N PRO A 240 5.84 -23.01 -20.45
CA PRO A 240 6.87 -23.99 -20.73
C PRO A 240 7.11 -24.20 -22.21
N SER A 241 8.38 -24.33 -22.58
CA SER A 241 8.77 -24.83 -23.90
C SER A 241 8.67 -26.36 -23.98
N SER A 242 8.73 -27.08 -22.85
CA SER A 242 8.63 -28.55 -22.78
C SER A 242 7.82 -29.05 -21.57
N LYS A 243 7.48 -30.36 -21.54
CA LYS A 243 6.56 -30.96 -20.55
C LYS A 243 7.21 -31.50 -19.25
N GLN A 244 8.53 -31.37 -19.04
CA GLN A 244 9.27 -31.89 -17.86
C GLN A 244 10.45 -30.96 -17.51
N VAL A 245 11.07 -30.92 -16.32
CA VAL A 245 10.64 -30.91 -14.90
C VAL A 245 11.28 -29.67 -14.18
N ASP A 246 12.15 -28.90 -14.85
CA ASP A 246 12.83 -27.68 -14.36
C ASP A 246 12.65 -26.57 -15.39
N ASP A 247 11.48 -25.93 -15.41
CA ASP A 247 11.10 -25.05 -16.51
C ASP A 247 11.27 -23.56 -16.15
N ASP A 248 12.11 -22.86 -16.91
CA ASP A 248 12.45 -21.43 -16.76
C ASP A 248 11.26 -20.49 -17.04
N SER A 249 10.11 -21.01 -17.46
CA SER A 249 8.92 -20.18 -17.66
C SER A 249 8.41 -19.56 -16.36
N LEU A 250 7.74 -18.41 -16.45
CA LEU A 250 7.19 -17.75 -15.27
C LEU A 250 6.15 -18.60 -14.54
N LEU A 251 5.37 -19.41 -15.25
CA LEU A 251 4.44 -20.35 -14.63
C LEU A 251 5.16 -21.50 -13.92
N GLY A 252 6.29 -21.96 -14.45
CA GLY A 252 7.17 -22.93 -13.78
C GLY A 252 7.77 -22.36 -12.51
N GLN A 253 8.37 -21.17 -12.61
CA GLN A 253 8.99 -20.47 -11.48
C GLN A 253 7.99 -20.08 -10.38
N ALA A 254 6.74 -19.77 -10.74
CA ALA A 254 5.68 -19.41 -9.80
C ALA A 254 4.86 -20.62 -9.28
N LYS A 255 5.28 -21.86 -9.56
CA LYS A 255 4.58 -23.07 -9.12
C LYS A 255 4.45 -23.11 -7.59
N GLY A 256 3.25 -23.40 -7.09
CA GLY A 256 2.89 -23.31 -5.66
C GLY A 256 2.68 -21.86 -5.17
N GLY A 257 3.12 -20.87 -5.94
CA GLY A 257 3.15 -19.46 -5.59
C GLY A 257 2.15 -18.62 -6.38
N THR A 258 2.55 -17.39 -6.71
CA THR A 258 1.70 -16.37 -7.34
C THR A 258 2.40 -15.69 -8.51
N LEU A 259 1.67 -15.47 -9.60
CA LEU A 259 2.11 -14.69 -10.75
C LEU A 259 1.21 -13.46 -10.91
N TYR A 260 1.81 -12.28 -10.79
CA TYR A 260 1.17 -11.01 -11.08
C TYR A 260 1.42 -10.59 -12.53
N ILE A 261 0.36 -10.28 -13.26
CA ILE A 261 0.42 -9.80 -14.64
C ILE A 261 -0.16 -8.37 -14.65
N ALA A 262 0.72 -7.37 -14.78
CA ALA A 262 0.29 -5.98 -14.97
C ALA A 262 -0.35 -5.81 -16.36
N ASP A 263 -1.18 -4.78 -16.52
CA ASP A 263 -1.87 -4.48 -17.80
C ASP A 263 -2.54 -5.71 -18.44
N PHE A 264 -3.24 -6.49 -17.60
CA PHE A 264 -3.89 -7.75 -17.96
C PHE A 264 -4.93 -7.58 -19.07
N ASP A 265 -5.61 -6.42 -19.13
CA ASP A 265 -6.55 -6.09 -20.22
C ASP A 265 -5.86 -5.77 -21.56
N ARG A 266 -4.52 -5.78 -21.60
CA ARG A 266 -3.72 -5.48 -22.79
C ARG A 266 -2.70 -6.58 -23.10
N MET A 267 -2.88 -7.77 -22.52
CA MET A 267 -2.02 -8.93 -22.74
C MET A 267 -1.77 -9.18 -24.22
N GLY A 268 -0.50 -9.19 -24.63
CA GLY A 268 -0.09 -9.51 -26.00
C GLY A 268 -0.12 -8.35 -26.99
N LYS A 269 -0.36 -7.12 -26.50
CA LYS A 269 -0.35 -5.85 -27.27
C LYS A 269 -1.27 -5.86 -28.52
N GLN A 270 -2.54 -5.54 -28.25
CA GLN A 270 -3.72 -5.39 -29.14
C GLN A 270 -4.69 -6.58 -29.06
N ASP A 271 -5.99 -6.28 -29.25
CA ASP A 271 -7.07 -7.27 -29.34
C ASP A 271 -7.03 -7.94 -30.73
N ASN A 272 -6.07 -8.83 -30.89
CA ASN A 272 -5.86 -9.62 -32.11
C ASN A 272 -5.96 -11.12 -31.80
N GLU A 273 -5.95 -11.95 -32.85
CA GLU A 273 -6.11 -13.40 -32.69
C GLU A 273 -4.99 -14.04 -31.85
N GLU A 274 -3.77 -13.51 -31.91
CA GLU A 274 -2.64 -14.02 -31.13
C GLU A 274 -2.81 -13.77 -29.62
N SER A 275 -3.23 -12.55 -29.24
CA SER A 275 -3.57 -12.20 -27.86
C SER A 275 -4.74 -13.03 -27.34
N GLN A 276 -5.77 -13.28 -28.15
CA GLN A 276 -6.87 -14.17 -27.78
C GLN A 276 -6.40 -15.62 -27.60
N ARG A 277 -5.52 -16.11 -28.47
CA ARG A 277 -4.91 -17.45 -28.34
C ARG A 277 -4.08 -17.55 -27.05
N LEU A 278 -3.30 -16.52 -26.72
CA LEU A 278 -2.54 -16.43 -25.48
C LEU A 278 -3.46 -16.51 -24.25
N GLN A 279 -4.55 -15.74 -24.24
CA GLN A 279 -5.53 -15.75 -23.17
C GLN A 279 -6.23 -17.11 -23.04
N ARG A 280 -6.62 -17.77 -24.15
CA ARG A 280 -7.18 -19.14 -24.13
C ARG A 280 -6.17 -20.15 -23.57
N LYS A 281 -4.89 -20.01 -23.93
CA LYS A 281 -3.82 -20.86 -23.38
C LYS A 281 -3.70 -20.66 -21.87
N LEU A 282 -3.69 -19.41 -21.40
CA LEU A 282 -3.67 -19.10 -19.96
C LEU A 282 -4.90 -19.69 -19.25
N GLN A 283 -6.09 -19.46 -19.79
CA GLN A 283 -7.34 -20.01 -19.28
C GLN A 283 -7.30 -21.53 -19.15
N HIS A 284 -6.77 -22.24 -20.16
CA HIS A 284 -6.61 -23.68 -20.13
C HIS A 284 -5.71 -24.11 -18.95
N TYR A 285 -4.57 -23.43 -18.77
CA TYR A 285 -3.66 -23.75 -17.66
C TYR A 285 -4.32 -23.55 -16.29
N LEU A 286 -5.12 -22.49 -16.13
CA LEU A 286 -5.84 -22.20 -14.90
C LEU A 286 -6.97 -23.20 -14.64
N LYS A 287 -7.76 -23.53 -15.65
CA LYS A 287 -8.91 -24.44 -15.53
C LYS A 287 -8.47 -25.87 -15.19
N TYR A 288 -7.42 -26.36 -15.84
CA TYR A 288 -6.93 -27.72 -15.62
C TYR A 288 -5.95 -27.83 -14.45
N ARG A 289 -5.66 -26.72 -13.74
CA ARG A 289 -4.73 -26.64 -12.60
C ARG A 289 -3.40 -27.38 -12.86
N LYS A 290 -2.95 -27.41 -14.12
CA LYS A 290 -1.73 -28.14 -14.52
C LYS A 290 -0.49 -27.58 -13.83
N TYR A 291 -0.52 -26.30 -13.53
CA TYR A 291 0.48 -25.58 -12.77
C TYR A 291 -0.28 -24.96 -11.60
N ASP A 292 0.04 -25.39 -10.39
CA ASP A 292 -0.56 -24.90 -9.16
C ASP A 292 -0.13 -23.45 -8.90
N VAL A 293 -0.59 -22.51 -9.71
CA VAL A 293 -0.19 -21.10 -9.70
C VAL A 293 -1.43 -20.24 -9.52
N ARG A 294 -1.35 -19.28 -8.60
CA ARG A 294 -2.37 -18.24 -8.44
C ARG A 294 -2.06 -17.06 -9.36
N ILE A 295 -3.02 -16.62 -10.17
CA ILE A 295 -2.86 -15.45 -11.04
C ILE A 295 -3.49 -14.21 -10.39
N ILE A 296 -2.75 -13.10 -10.38
CA ILE A 296 -3.29 -11.79 -10.08
C ILE A 296 -3.12 -10.93 -11.33
N GLY A 297 -4.20 -10.40 -11.89
CA GLY A 297 -4.16 -9.51 -13.06
C GLY A 297 -4.39 -8.06 -12.64
N GLY A 298 -3.65 -7.11 -13.21
CA GLY A 298 -3.87 -5.68 -12.99
C GLY A 298 -4.52 -5.02 -14.21
N VAL A 299 -5.60 -4.26 -14.02
CA VAL A 299 -6.28 -3.48 -15.05
C VAL A 299 -6.17 -2.01 -14.71
N ASN A 300 -5.57 -1.21 -15.60
CA ASN A 300 -5.29 0.22 -15.39
C ASN A 300 -6.52 1.12 -15.66
N ARG A 301 -7.72 0.66 -15.26
CA ARG A 301 -8.99 1.37 -15.45
C ARG A 301 -9.95 1.05 -14.31
N SER A 302 -10.88 1.96 -14.04
CA SER A 302 -12.04 1.69 -13.20
C SER A 302 -12.92 0.61 -13.84
N ARG A 303 -13.50 -0.26 -13.02
CA ARG A 303 -14.46 -1.27 -13.47
C ARG A 303 -15.77 -0.65 -13.97
N LYS A 304 -16.17 0.50 -13.42
CA LYS A 304 -17.43 1.18 -13.79
C LYS A 304 -17.33 1.70 -15.23
N GLY A 305 -18.19 1.18 -16.11
CA GLY A 305 -18.22 1.57 -17.52
C GLY A 305 -17.13 0.94 -18.39
N PHE A 306 -16.34 0.00 -17.87
CA PHE A 306 -15.34 -0.72 -18.67
C PHE A 306 -15.98 -1.96 -19.32
N PRO A 307 -16.01 -2.07 -20.66
CA PRO A 307 -16.47 -3.27 -21.34
C PRO A 307 -15.37 -4.34 -21.25
N VAL A 308 -15.22 -4.96 -20.06
CA VAL A 308 -14.22 -6.00 -19.78
C VAL A 308 -14.23 -7.10 -20.85
N PHE A 309 -15.42 -7.43 -21.36
CA PHE A 309 -15.66 -8.47 -22.35
C PHE A 309 -15.04 -8.22 -23.73
N ASN A 310 -14.62 -7.00 -24.05
CA ASN A 310 -13.93 -6.70 -25.31
C ASN A 310 -12.40 -6.83 -25.23
N ARG A 311 -11.84 -7.13 -24.05
CA ARG A 311 -10.37 -7.15 -23.86
C ARG A 311 -9.85 -8.37 -23.11
N ILE A 312 -10.67 -8.90 -22.22
CA ILE A 312 -10.39 -10.13 -21.50
C ILE A 312 -11.48 -11.13 -21.89
N LEU A 313 -11.07 -12.31 -22.34
CA LEU A 313 -12.01 -13.37 -22.70
C LEU A 313 -12.94 -13.71 -21.53
N PRO A 314 -14.26 -13.83 -21.76
CA PRO A 314 -15.23 -14.15 -20.71
C PRO A 314 -14.82 -15.39 -19.90
N GLU A 315 -14.32 -16.44 -20.57
CA GLU A 315 -13.94 -17.69 -19.92
C GLU A 315 -12.68 -17.55 -19.05
N LEU A 316 -11.82 -16.57 -19.32
CA LEU A 316 -10.67 -16.23 -18.48
C LEU A 316 -11.11 -15.36 -17.31
N LEU A 317 -11.99 -14.37 -17.56
CA LEU A 317 -12.57 -13.51 -16.53
C LEU A 317 -13.31 -14.33 -15.46
N ASP A 318 -14.07 -15.34 -15.86
CA ASP A 318 -14.79 -16.24 -14.96
C ASP A 318 -13.87 -17.02 -14.00
N THR A 319 -12.57 -17.13 -14.30
CA THR A 319 -11.61 -17.77 -13.40
C THR A 319 -11.15 -16.86 -12.25
N MET A 320 -11.47 -15.56 -12.31
CA MET A 320 -10.92 -14.52 -11.44
C MET A 320 -11.99 -13.77 -10.66
N ILE A 321 -11.65 -13.31 -9.45
CA ILE A 321 -12.50 -12.46 -8.62
C ILE A 321 -12.07 -11.00 -8.81
N PRO A 322 -12.99 -10.08 -9.14
CA PRO A 322 -12.66 -8.66 -9.27
C PRO A 322 -12.45 -8.00 -7.90
N LEU A 323 -11.47 -7.12 -7.80
CA LEU A 323 -11.23 -6.25 -6.64
C LEU A 323 -10.94 -4.83 -7.14
N ASP A 324 -11.67 -3.84 -6.64
CA ASP A 324 -11.60 -2.45 -7.07
C ASP A 324 -10.69 -1.63 -6.15
N LEU A 325 -9.65 -1.00 -6.71
CA LEU A 325 -8.78 -0.08 -5.99
C LEU A 325 -9.23 1.37 -6.26
N PRO A 326 -9.72 2.09 -5.24
CA PRO A 326 -10.09 3.49 -5.40
C PRO A 326 -8.88 4.37 -5.69
N PRO A 327 -9.06 5.45 -6.46
CA PRO A 327 -8.03 6.44 -6.71
C PRO A 327 -7.62 7.15 -5.41
N LEU A 328 -6.38 7.64 -5.34
CA LEU A 328 -5.81 8.26 -4.14
C LEU A 328 -6.66 9.44 -3.63
N ARG A 329 -7.31 10.18 -4.53
CA ARG A 329 -8.24 11.28 -4.19
C ARG A 329 -9.47 10.84 -3.37
N GLU A 330 -9.87 9.58 -3.46
CA GLU A 330 -10.96 8.99 -2.65
C GLU A 330 -10.45 8.35 -1.34
N ARG A 331 -9.12 8.30 -1.16
CA ARG A 331 -8.43 7.70 -0.01
C ARG A 331 -7.23 8.53 0.44
N LYS A 332 -7.41 9.85 0.51
CA LYS A 332 -6.37 10.81 0.89
C LYS A 332 -5.79 10.56 2.28
N ASP A 333 -6.56 9.87 3.11
CA ASP A 333 -6.14 9.44 4.44
C ASP A 333 -5.00 8.39 4.42
N ASP A 334 -4.71 7.77 3.27
CA ASP A 334 -3.54 6.88 3.10
C ASP A 334 -2.23 7.67 2.92
N ILE A 335 -2.31 8.96 2.55
CA ILE A 335 -1.15 9.80 2.22
C ILE A 335 -0.11 9.87 3.36
N PRO A 336 -0.49 10.09 4.63
CA PRO A 336 0.47 10.17 5.73
C PRO A 336 1.40 8.96 5.82
N LEU A 337 0.86 7.73 5.80
CA LEU A 337 1.71 6.55 5.85
C LEU A 337 2.54 6.39 4.57
N LEU A 338 1.94 6.69 3.41
CA LEU A 338 2.64 6.57 2.13
C LEU A 338 3.90 7.44 2.08
N ILE A 339 3.82 8.70 2.53
CA ILE A 339 4.98 9.59 2.49
C ILE A 339 6.06 9.19 3.51
N GLU A 340 5.68 8.65 4.66
CA GLU A 340 6.63 8.09 5.64
C GLU A 340 7.39 6.90 5.06
N ILE A 341 6.70 6.02 4.34
CA ILE A 341 7.30 4.88 3.64
C ILE A 341 8.28 5.39 2.58
N PHE A 342 7.90 6.38 1.78
CA PHE A 342 8.78 6.93 0.74
C PHE A 342 10.00 7.64 1.32
N LEU A 343 9.85 8.37 2.43
CA LEU A 343 10.96 8.97 3.15
C LEU A 343 11.95 7.91 3.63
N GLU A 344 11.47 6.82 4.22
CA GLU A 344 12.35 5.76 4.69
C GLU A 344 13.08 5.08 3.53
N GLN A 345 12.38 4.78 2.43
CA GLN A 345 12.98 4.25 1.20
C GLN A 345 14.05 5.17 0.64
N PHE A 346 13.79 6.47 0.61
CA PHE A 346 14.77 7.47 0.17
C PHE A 346 16.02 7.48 1.06
N ASN A 347 15.83 7.35 2.38
CA ASN A 347 16.92 7.38 3.36
C ASN A 347 17.71 6.06 3.44
N GLN A 348 17.16 4.93 2.98
CA GLN A 348 17.87 3.64 2.99
C GLN A 348 19.14 3.66 2.15
N GLN A 349 19.15 4.46 1.09
CA GLN A 349 20.32 4.64 0.22
C GLN A 349 21.42 5.50 0.86
N ARG A 350 21.21 6.03 2.07
CA ARG A 350 22.15 6.92 2.78
C ARG A 350 22.88 6.16 3.89
N LYS A 351 24.21 6.13 3.80
CA LYS A 351 25.08 5.36 4.72
C LYS A 351 25.22 6.03 6.09
N LYS A 352 25.25 7.37 6.15
CA LYS A 352 25.39 8.11 7.41
C LYS A 352 24.04 8.63 7.89
N GLN A 353 23.82 8.58 9.19
CA GLN A 353 22.61 9.12 9.82
C GLN A 353 22.49 10.64 9.62
N SER A 354 23.62 11.36 9.59
CA SER A 354 23.67 12.81 9.31
C SER A 354 23.22 13.19 7.90
N GLU A 355 23.12 12.22 6.99
CA GLU A 355 22.69 12.41 5.59
C GLU A 355 21.21 12.04 5.40
N ARG A 356 20.52 11.62 6.47
CA ARG A 356 19.10 11.24 6.42
C ARG A 356 18.21 12.45 6.58
N LYS A 357 17.19 12.50 5.74
CA LYS A 357 16.15 13.52 5.80
C LYS A 357 15.07 13.14 6.80
N ARG A 358 14.44 14.16 7.37
CA ARG A 358 13.27 14.03 8.24
C ARG A 358 12.24 15.10 7.87
N PHE A 359 10.98 14.72 7.91
CA PHE A 359 9.90 15.68 7.87
C PHE A 359 9.81 16.39 9.22
N ILE A 360 9.59 17.70 9.18
CA ILE A 360 9.30 18.56 10.33
C ILE A 360 7.90 19.13 10.10
N ASP A 361 7.12 19.23 11.17
CA ASP A 361 5.71 19.67 11.13
C ASP A 361 4.87 18.81 10.17
N LEU A 362 4.92 17.48 10.38
CA LEU A 362 4.26 16.47 9.56
C LEU A 362 2.77 16.78 9.32
N GLN A 363 2.07 17.25 10.35
CA GLN A 363 0.68 17.67 10.23
C GLN A 363 0.45 18.69 9.10
N GLN A 364 1.32 19.71 8.97
CA GLN A 364 1.20 20.70 7.90
C GLN A 364 1.49 20.08 6.54
N ILE A 365 2.48 19.18 6.47
CA ILE A 365 2.81 18.43 5.23
C ILE A 365 1.61 17.56 4.81
N TYR A 366 0.99 16.86 5.74
CA TYR A 366 -0.19 16.04 5.46
C TYR A 366 -1.35 16.89 4.94
N GLU A 367 -1.66 18.00 5.62
CA GLU A 367 -2.73 18.91 5.23
C GLU A 367 -2.55 19.43 3.80
N ILE A 368 -1.36 19.95 3.45
CA ILE A 368 -1.12 20.49 2.10
C ILE A 368 -1.18 19.40 1.02
N LEU A 369 -0.86 18.14 1.34
CA LEU A 369 -0.96 17.03 0.39
C LEU A 369 -2.39 16.51 0.25
N GLN A 370 -3.13 16.44 1.35
CA GLN A 370 -4.50 15.95 1.38
C GLN A 370 -5.49 16.93 0.73
N VAL A 371 -5.27 18.25 0.80
CA VAL A 371 -6.15 19.22 0.12
C VAL A 371 -6.07 19.13 -1.42
N GLN A 372 -5.02 18.52 -1.98
CA GLN A 372 -4.87 18.39 -3.43
C GLN A 372 -5.92 17.42 -4.00
N ASN A 373 -6.64 17.84 -5.04
CA ASN A 373 -7.67 17.04 -5.70
C ASN A 373 -7.18 16.38 -7.00
N TRP A 374 -5.99 16.76 -7.48
CA TRP A 374 -5.45 16.38 -8.80
C TRP A 374 -4.51 15.18 -8.75
N TRP A 375 -4.60 14.32 -7.73
CA TRP A 375 -3.84 13.06 -7.64
C TRP A 375 -4.26 12.01 -8.70
N HIS A 376 -4.24 12.38 -9.98
CA HIS A 376 -4.61 11.55 -11.13
C HIS A 376 -3.57 10.45 -11.40
N GLY A 377 -2.29 10.73 -11.11
CA GLY A 377 -1.23 9.71 -11.11
C GLY A 377 -1.16 8.92 -9.80
N ASN A 378 -2.09 9.15 -8.87
CA ASN A 378 -2.30 8.37 -7.66
C ASN A 378 -1.02 8.23 -6.80
N ILE A 379 -0.75 7.04 -6.27
CA ILE A 379 0.41 6.76 -5.39
C ILE A 379 1.73 6.96 -6.13
N ALA A 380 1.78 6.67 -7.45
CA ALA A 380 2.98 6.90 -8.25
C ALA A 380 3.34 8.39 -8.32
N GLN A 381 2.34 9.24 -8.54
CA GLN A 381 2.53 10.69 -8.51
C GLN A 381 2.92 11.20 -7.12
N LEU A 382 2.25 10.73 -6.06
CA LEU A 382 2.63 11.08 -4.69
C LEU A 382 4.09 10.74 -4.41
N ARG A 383 4.54 9.54 -4.80
CA ARG A 383 5.95 9.14 -4.68
C ARG A 383 6.87 10.10 -5.43
N MET A 384 6.56 10.42 -6.68
CA MET A 384 7.37 11.35 -7.48
C MET A 384 7.48 12.73 -6.82
N VAL A 385 6.36 13.28 -6.34
CA VAL A 385 6.35 14.57 -5.62
C VAL A 385 7.23 14.51 -4.38
N VAL A 386 7.08 13.47 -3.55
CA VAL A 386 7.89 13.31 -2.33
C VAL A 386 9.37 13.15 -2.67
N GLU A 387 9.73 12.29 -3.63
CA GLU A 387 11.11 12.10 -4.06
C GLU A 387 11.71 13.40 -4.61
N GLU A 388 10.96 14.16 -5.40
CA GLU A 388 11.39 15.44 -5.95
C GLU A 388 11.66 16.47 -4.85
N VAL A 389 10.77 16.59 -3.85
CA VAL A 389 10.97 17.45 -2.68
C VAL A 389 12.23 17.02 -1.92
N LEU A 390 12.35 15.72 -1.62
CA LEU A 390 13.51 15.20 -0.90
C LEU A 390 14.82 15.46 -1.65
N LEU A 391 14.84 15.35 -2.98
CA LEU A 391 16.01 15.65 -3.80
C LEU A 391 16.35 17.14 -3.86
N LYS A 392 15.33 18.00 -3.98
CA LYS A 392 15.52 19.45 -4.16
C LYS A 392 15.79 20.19 -2.87
N THR A 393 15.30 19.71 -1.73
CA THR A 393 15.60 20.33 -0.43
C THR A 393 17.07 20.07 -0.08
N PRO A 394 17.92 21.10 0.11
CA PRO A 394 19.31 20.88 0.52
C PRO A 394 19.43 20.50 2.01
N SER A 395 18.46 20.92 2.82
CA SER A 395 18.38 20.63 4.25
C SER A 395 18.03 19.16 4.54
N MET A 396 18.46 18.67 5.72
CA MET A 396 18.01 17.39 6.27
C MET A 396 16.61 17.49 6.90
N SER A 397 16.22 18.68 7.33
CA SER A 397 14.85 18.97 7.77
C SER A 397 14.03 19.45 6.57
N VAL A 398 12.95 18.74 6.28
CA VAL A 398 12.02 19.02 5.17
C VAL A 398 10.69 19.45 5.77
N THR A 399 10.14 20.56 5.29
CA THR A 399 8.93 21.20 5.84
C THR A 399 7.83 21.30 4.80
N ALA A 400 6.63 21.73 5.20
CA ALA A 400 5.52 22.00 4.28
C ALA A 400 5.90 23.02 3.18
N ASP A 401 6.74 24.01 3.49
CA ASP A 401 7.15 25.02 2.52
C ASP A 401 8.06 24.47 1.41
N ASP A 402 8.77 23.36 1.68
CA ASP A 402 9.54 22.66 0.64
C ASP A 402 8.64 21.95 -0.38
N PHE A 403 7.44 21.54 0.04
CA PHE A 403 6.47 20.89 -0.83
C PHE A 403 5.73 21.88 -1.73
N ARG A 404 5.47 23.12 -1.26
CA ARG A 404 4.63 24.10 -1.99
C ARG A 404 5.07 24.32 -3.45
N PRO A 405 6.36 24.59 -3.76
CA PRO A 405 6.77 24.85 -5.13
C PRO A 405 6.61 23.63 -6.05
N VAL A 406 6.79 22.42 -5.51
CA VAL A 406 6.60 21.17 -6.25
C VAL A 406 5.11 20.94 -6.50
N LEU A 407 4.26 21.13 -5.48
CA LEU A 407 2.81 20.99 -5.63
C LEU A 407 2.21 22.02 -6.59
N GLU A 408 2.72 23.26 -6.61
CA GLU A 408 2.30 24.29 -7.58
C GLU A 408 2.67 23.88 -9.01
N ALA A 409 3.91 23.46 -9.25
CA ALA A 409 4.36 23.04 -10.57
C ALA A 409 3.55 21.84 -11.13
N HIS A 410 3.32 20.82 -10.30
CA HIS A 410 2.48 19.68 -10.68
C HIS A 410 1.02 20.12 -10.82
N GLY A 411 0.49 20.93 -9.90
CA GLY A 411 -0.88 21.42 -9.94
C GLY A 411 -1.21 22.19 -11.22
N GLU A 412 -0.31 23.05 -11.70
CA GLU A 412 -0.42 23.79 -12.96
C GLU A 412 -0.39 22.85 -14.18
N GLU A 413 0.51 21.87 -14.19
CA GLU A 413 0.60 20.86 -15.25
C GLU A 413 -0.73 20.11 -15.40
N TYR A 414 -1.31 19.63 -14.30
CA TYR A 414 -2.61 18.94 -14.33
C TYR A 414 -3.80 19.87 -14.54
N ALA A 415 -3.76 21.13 -14.11
CA ALA A 415 -4.79 22.11 -14.43
C ALA A 415 -4.79 22.45 -15.94
N SER A 416 -3.62 22.43 -16.58
CA SER A 416 -3.49 22.60 -18.03
C SER A 416 -3.96 21.38 -18.82
N ASP A 417 -3.77 20.17 -18.29
CA ASP A 417 -4.22 18.89 -18.88
C ASP A 417 -5.72 18.60 -18.67
N THR A 418 -6.33 19.20 -17.64
CA THR A 418 -7.77 19.06 -17.30
C THR A 418 -8.62 20.26 -17.69
N ALA A 419 -8.01 21.35 -18.17
CA ALA A 419 -8.74 22.39 -18.89
C ALA A 419 -9.48 21.73 -20.05
N PRO A 420 -10.78 22.03 -20.31
CA PRO A 420 -11.41 21.57 -21.52
C PRO A 420 -10.52 22.05 -22.67
N VAL A 421 -9.98 21.10 -23.43
CA VAL A 421 -9.41 21.38 -24.73
C VAL A 421 -10.53 22.04 -25.52
N SER A 422 -10.55 23.38 -25.53
CA SER A 422 -11.17 24.11 -26.62
C SER A 422 -10.56 23.49 -27.86
N ALA A 423 -11.40 22.86 -28.67
CA ALA A 423 -11.02 22.05 -29.81
C ALA A 423 -10.24 22.90 -30.81
N GLU A 424 -8.93 23.05 -30.61
CA GLU A 424 -7.99 23.71 -31.52
C GLU A 424 -6.58 23.56 -30.95
N THR A 425 -5.95 22.40 -31.19
CA THR A 425 -4.61 22.27 -31.80
C THR A 425 -4.05 20.86 -31.61
N ASP A 426 -4.62 19.89 -32.31
CA ASP A 426 -4.01 18.56 -32.50
C ASP A 426 -3.85 18.25 -34.00
N GLU A 427 -3.37 19.23 -34.76
CA GLU A 427 -3.12 19.12 -36.21
C GLU A 427 -1.67 19.42 -36.63
N LYS A 428 -0.72 19.46 -35.68
CA LYS A 428 0.71 19.74 -36.00
C LYS A 428 1.63 18.52 -36.02
N ARG A 429 1.13 17.29 -35.98
CA ARG A 429 1.96 16.09 -36.24
C ARG A 429 1.28 15.05 -37.15
N GLN A 430 0.84 15.46 -38.34
CA GLN A 430 1.08 14.72 -39.59
C GLN A 430 0.73 15.61 -40.80
N ALA A 431 1.58 15.57 -41.84
CA ALA A 431 1.83 16.69 -42.75
C ALA A 431 0.73 17.03 -43.81
N LYS A 432 0.50 18.35 -43.97
CA LYS A 432 0.28 19.16 -45.20
C LYS A 432 -0.86 18.81 -46.20
N VAL A 433 -1.90 19.66 -46.24
CA VAL A 433 -2.35 20.56 -47.36
C VAL A 433 -3.84 20.92 -47.17
N THR A 434 -4.16 22.21 -47.35
CA THR A 434 -5.42 22.91 -47.10
C THR A 434 -6.54 22.63 -48.11
N LYS A 435 -7.77 22.38 -47.61
CA LYS A 435 -9.04 22.84 -48.21
C LYS A 435 -10.02 23.20 -47.08
N PRO A 436 -10.80 24.29 -47.21
CA PRO A 436 -11.69 24.74 -46.15
C PRO A 436 -12.90 23.80 -46.00
N PRO A 437 -13.45 23.65 -44.80
CA PRO A 437 -14.58 22.74 -44.55
C PRO A 437 -15.87 23.27 -45.18
N LEU A 438 -16.73 22.34 -45.60
CA LEU A 438 -18.08 22.60 -46.09
C LEU A 438 -18.90 23.36 -45.03
N ILE A 439 -19.49 24.49 -45.43
CA ILE A 439 -20.49 25.19 -44.64
C ILE A 439 -21.82 24.49 -44.90
N ILE A 440 -22.34 23.79 -43.87
CA ILE A 440 -23.70 23.23 -43.89
C ILE A 440 -24.66 24.41 -43.82
N THR A 441 -25.53 24.54 -44.82
CA THR A 441 -26.49 25.64 -44.91
C THR A 441 -27.82 25.26 -44.28
N ASP A 442 -28.66 26.25 -43.95
CA ASP A 442 -30.02 26.02 -43.45
C ASP A 442 -30.91 25.24 -44.44
N GLU A 443 -30.48 25.09 -45.69
CA GLU A 443 -31.14 24.27 -46.72
C GLU A 443 -30.80 22.77 -46.56
N ASP A 444 -29.60 22.45 -46.04
CA ASP A 444 -29.15 21.08 -45.75
C ASP A 444 -29.83 20.50 -44.50
N LEU A 445 -30.10 21.34 -43.49
CA LEU A 445 -30.83 20.92 -42.27
C LEU A 445 -32.30 20.58 -42.57
N ARG A 446 -32.94 21.31 -43.48
CA ARG A 446 -34.33 21.06 -43.90
C ARG A 446 -34.51 19.74 -44.64
N ARG A 447 -33.48 19.26 -45.36
CA ARG A 447 -33.51 17.95 -46.05
C ARG A 447 -33.56 16.75 -45.11
N TYR A 448 -33.08 16.89 -43.87
CA TYR A 448 -33.12 15.84 -42.84
C TYR A 448 -34.34 15.93 -41.91
N GLY A 449 -35.32 16.77 -42.23
CA GLY A 449 -36.56 16.88 -41.45
C GLY A 449 -36.39 17.51 -40.07
N ILE A 450 -35.23 18.12 -39.81
CA ILE A 450 -34.93 18.86 -38.58
C ILE A 450 -35.41 20.29 -38.81
N ARG A 451 -36.45 20.70 -38.08
CA ARG A 451 -36.98 22.07 -38.10
C ARG A 451 -36.24 22.97 -37.14
#